data_AF-A0A345VJH6-F1
#
_entry.id   AF-A0A345VJH6-F1
#
_cell.length_a   1.000
_cell.length_b   1.000
_cell.length_c   1.000
_cell.angle_alpha   90.00
_cell.angle_beta   90.00
_cell.angle_gamma   90.00
#
_symmetry.space_group_name_H-M   'P 1'
#
loop_
_entity.id
_entity.type
_entity.pdbx_description
1 polymer ?
#
loop_
_entity_poly.entity_id
_entity_poly.type
_entity_poly.pdbx_seq_one_letter_code
_entity_poly.pdbx_strand_id
1 'polypeptide(L)'
;MGLAGCDVRKNSRAYLEGKAAELERVFPTENLEDLFEEFPGGFEFGSLYRIKNENGYSYTQSLEINGNADTKNIQGVVKNLKTTDEPFYNQEILKESQFEYTDGQFKFENPEFEESDLAVDGFLIQYLTINKKMLSQLELLDKSYSWESEDGSISYQLQDHSLNHFLQEENNKKAKIIIGIHYETIHENKFKYGMRIKYDNNIKYTFGFSGYETIGKENEE
;
A
#
# COMPACT_ATOMS: atom_id res chain seq x y z
N MET A 1 -5.50 28.90 29.22
CA MET A 1 -6.59 28.20 28.50
C MET A 1 -6.45 28.53 27.02
N GLY A 2 -6.34 27.53 26.15
CA GLY A 2 -6.50 27.72 24.69
C GLY A 2 -5.39 27.20 23.77
N LEU A 3 -5.06 25.90 23.82
CA LEU A 3 -4.46 25.17 22.69
C LEU A 3 -5.16 23.82 22.40
N ALA A 4 -6.03 23.34 23.30
CA ALA A 4 -6.76 22.08 23.15
C ALA A 4 -7.83 22.05 22.03
N GLY A 5 -7.94 23.09 21.20
CA GLY A 5 -8.95 23.21 20.15
C GLY A 5 -8.49 22.83 18.74
N CYS A 6 -7.19 22.92 18.44
CA CYS A 6 -6.64 22.46 17.15
C CYS A 6 -6.37 20.96 17.17
N ASP A 7 -5.83 20.44 18.27
CA ASP A 7 -5.45 19.04 18.36
C ASP A 7 -6.66 18.10 18.33
N VAL A 8 -7.73 18.36 19.08
CA VAL A 8 -8.95 17.51 19.07
C VAL A 8 -9.54 17.33 17.65
N ARG A 9 -9.26 18.24 16.72
CA ARG A 9 -9.70 18.13 15.32
C ARG A 9 -8.92 17.07 14.53
N LYS A 10 -7.71 16.71 14.92
CA LYS A 10 -6.88 15.70 14.22
C LYS A 10 -7.52 14.32 14.25
N ASN A 11 -8.26 13.98 15.31
CA ASN A 11 -9.05 12.74 15.37
C ASN A 11 -10.46 12.87 14.74
N SER A 12 -10.77 13.97 14.03
CA SER A 12 -12.06 14.12 13.36
C SER A 12 -12.10 13.34 12.04
N ARG A 13 -13.29 12.85 11.65
CA ARG A 13 -13.46 12.15 10.37
C ARG A 13 -13.04 13.06 9.21
N ALA A 14 -13.50 14.31 9.23
CA ALA A 14 -13.21 15.30 8.19
C ALA A 14 -11.71 15.58 8.02
N TYR A 15 -10.95 15.64 9.12
CA TYR A 15 -9.50 15.82 9.04
C TYR A 15 -8.80 14.61 8.44
N LEU A 16 -9.08 13.40 8.97
CA LEU A 16 -8.45 12.17 8.52
C LEU A 16 -8.86 11.81 7.09
N GLU A 17 -10.12 12.04 6.70
CA GLU A 17 -10.57 11.93 5.30
C GLU A 17 -9.87 12.95 4.39
N GLY A 18 -9.66 14.17 4.86
CA GLY A 18 -8.91 15.18 4.12
C GLY A 18 -7.48 14.72 3.83
N LYS A 19 -6.81 14.14 4.83
CA LYS A 19 -5.47 13.57 4.68
C LYS A 19 -5.45 12.29 3.84
N ALA A 20 -6.40 11.39 4.02
CA ALA A 20 -6.51 10.18 3.21
C ALA A 20 -6.88 10.47 1.74
N ALA A 21 -7.57 11.59 1.46
CA ALA A 21 -7.91 11.98 0.10
C ALA A 21 -6.69 12.35 -0.75
N GLU A 22 -5.56 12.72 -0.14
CA GLU A 22 -4.30 12.98 -0.86
C GLU A 22 -3.80 11.73 -1.62
N LEU A 23 -4.26 10.52 -1.24
CA LEU A 23 -4.02 9.28 -2.00
C LEU A 23 -4.53 9.32 -3.45
N GLU A 24 -5.35 10.30 -3.83
CA GLU A 24 -5.77 10.51 -5.23
C GLU A 24 -4.59 10.83 -6.17
N ARG A 25 -3.44 11.23 -5.62
CA ARG A 25 -2.16 11.36 -6.37
C ARG A 25 -1.55 10.01 -6.80
N VAL A 26 -2.01 8.90 -6.22
CA VAL A 26 -1.50 7.55 -6.47
C VAL A 26 -2.60 6.60 -6.96
N PHE A 27 -3.87 6.89 -6.62
CA PHE A 27 -5.00 5.99 -6.87
C PHE A 27 -6.12 6.68 -7.67
N PRO A 28 -6.50 6.15 -8.85
CA PRO A 28 -5.81 5.10 -9.61
C PRO A 28 -4.65 5.68 -10.45
N THR A 29 -3.60 4.88 -10.64
CA THR A 29 -2.54 5.16 -11.61
C THR A 29 -2.40 3.97 -12.55
N GLU A 30 -2.65 4.17 -13.84
CA GLU A 30 -2.58 3.10 -14.86
C GLU A 30 -1.13 2.75 -15.22
N ASN A 31 -0.30 3.76 -15.52
CA ASN A 31 1.12 3.59 -15.82
C ASN A 31 1.95 4.11 -14.65
N LEU A 32 2.86 3.29 -14.12
CA LEU A 32 3.66 3.69 -12.96
C LEU A 32 4.61 4.86 -13.25
N GLU A 33 4.99 5.04 -14.50
CA GLU A 33 5.82 6.16 -14.96
C GLU A 33 5.14 7.52 -14.72
N ASP A 34 3.80 7.57 -14.72
CA ASP A 34 3.02 8.79 -14.43
C ASP A 34 3.24 9.27 -12.99
N LEU A 35 3.63 8.37 -12.06
CA LEU A 35 3.98 8.75 -10.69
C LEU A 35 5.20 9.68 -10.62
N PHE A 36 6.03 9.77 -11.65
CA PHE A 36 7.12 10.75 -11.68
C PHE A 36 6.64 12.18 -11.92
N GLU A 37 5.44 12.37 -12.47
CA GLU A 37 4.82 13.70 -12.56
C GLU A 37 4.32 14.16 -11.19
N GLU A 38 3.73 13.23 -10.43
CA GLU A 38 3.27 13.46 -9.06
C GLU A 38 4.41 13.55 -8.05
N PHE A 39 5.46 12.75 -8.22
CA PHE A 39 6.62 12.65 -7.32
C PHE A 39 7.91 12.81 -8.11
N PRO A 40 8.32 14.04 -8.46
CA PRO A 40 9.49 14.28 -9.28
C PRO A 40 10.81 13.87 -8.60
N GLY A 41 10.81 13.77 -7.28
CA GLY A 41 11.90 13.22 -6.45
C GLY A 41 11.92 11.69 -6.37
N GLY A 42 11.00 11.01 -7.05
CA GLY A 42 10.90 9.55 -7.06
C GLY A 42 9.87 9.03 -6.06
N PHE A 43 9.74 7.72 -5.98
CA PHE A 43 8.79 7.06 -5.08
C PHE A 43 9.25 5.65 -4.74
N GLU A 44 8.78 5.15 -3.61
CA GLU A 44 8.95 3.76 -3.19
C GLU A 44 7.61 3.22 -2.75
N PHE A 45 7.30 1.98 -3.13
CA PHE A 45 6.14 1.31 -2.56
C PHE A 45 6.38 -0.18 -2.44
N GLY A 46 5.63 -0.80 -1.54
CA GLY A 46 5.72 -2.22 -1.31
C GLY A 46 4.40 -2.82 -0.94
N SER A 47 4.30 -4.14 -1.10
CA SER A 47 3.13 -4.88 -0.69
C SER A 47 3.45 -6.26 -0.16
N LEU A 48 2.52 -6.79 0.65
CA LEU A 48 2.50 -8.16 1.08
C LEU A 48 1.11 -8.74 0.81
N TYR A 49 1.04 -9.69 -0.13
CA TYR A 49 -0.18 -10.40 -0.49
C TYR A 49 -0.21 -11.77 0.19
N ARG A 50 -1.31 -12.08 0.90
CA ARG A 50 -1.53 -13.39 1.52
C ARG A 50 -2.25 -14.31 0.54
N ILE A 51 -1.51 -15.28 0.00
CA ILE A 51 -1.99 -16.23 -0.99
C ILE A 51 -2.91 -17.24 -0.30
N LYS A 52 -2.35 -17.99 0.66
CA LYS A 52 -3.08 -19.05 1.38
C LYS A 52 -2.41 -19.41 2.71
N ASN A 53 -3.16 -20.11 3.55
CA ASN A 53 -2.64 -20.81 4.73
C ASN A 53 -2.93 -22.29 4.59
N GLU A 54 -1.94 -23.14 4.84
CA GLU A 54 -2.09 -24.58 4.69
C GLU A 54 -1.14 -25.31 5.65
N ASN A 55 -1.66 -26.26 6.42
CA ASN A 55 -0.88 -27.13 7.31
C ASN A 55 0.07 -26.40 8.27
N GLY A 56 -0.36 -25.26 8.84
CA GLY A 56 0.45 -24.46 9.76
C GLY A 56 1.49 -23.54 9.09
N TYR A 57 1.48 -23.47 7.75
CA TYR A 57 2.30 -22.56 6.97
C TYR A 57 1.45 -21.45 6.34
N SER A 58 2.03 -20.26 6.23
CA SER A 58 1.48 -19.15 5.46
C SER A 58 2.29 -18.97 4.18
N TYR A 59 1.61 -18.79 3.06
CA TYR A 59 2.23 -18.51 1.77
C TYR A 59 1.89 -17.07 1.37
N THR A 60 2.91 -16.26 1.13
CA THR A 60 2.76 -14.84 0.81
C THR A 60 3.66 -14.45 -0.35
N GLN A 61 3.29 -13.37 -1.05
CA GLN A 61 4.17 -12.71 -2.00
C GLN A 61 4.47 -11.30 -1.50
N SER A 62 5.74 -10.93 -1.43
CA SER A 62 6.17 -9.56 -1.17
C SER A 62 6.65 -8.90 -2.45
N LEU A 63 6.33 -7.63 -2.61
CA LEU A 63 6.85 -6.75 -3.65
C LEU A 63 7.47 -5.52 -2.99
N GLU A 64 8.64 -5.11 -3.46
CA GLU A 64 9.28 -3.84 -3.13
C GLU A 64 9.66 -3.16 -4.44
N ILE A 65 9.27 -1.90 -4.62
CA ILE A 65 9.43 -1.13 -5.86
C ILE A 65 10.07 0.21 -5.53
N ASN A 66 11.01 0.63 -6.37
CA ASN A 66 11.66 1.93 -6.34
C ASN A 66 11.59 2.58 -7.73
N GLY A 67 10.96 3.75 -7.80
CA GLY A 67 10.99 4.65 -8.94
C GLY A 67 12.13 5.66 -8.77
N ASN A 68 13.24 5.43 -9.46
CA ASN A 68 14.42 6.30 -9.36
C ASN A 68 14.20 7.61 -10.12
N ALA A 69 14.31 8.74 -9.42
CA ALA A 69 14.06 10.06 -9.98
C ALA A 69 15.08 10.51 -11.03
N ASP A 70 16.34 10.10 -10.89
CA ASP A 70 17.44 10.50 -11.76
C ASP A 70 17.39 9.78 -13.10
N THR A 71 17.16 8.46 -13.06
CA THR A 71 17.14 7.63 -14.26
C THR A 71 15.74 7.49 -14.87
N LYS A 72 14.70 7.82 -14.09
CA LYS A 72 13.28 7.53 -14.42
C LYS A 72 13.00 6.05 -14.67
N ASN A 73 13.82 5.17 -14.08
CA ASN A 73 13.62 3.73 -14.14
C ASN A 73 12.84 3.26 -12.92
N ILE A 74 11.98 2.28 -13.14
CA ILE A 74 11.24 1.59 -12.08
C ILE A 74 11.79 0.18 -11.97
N GLN A 75 12.25 -0.17 -10.78
CA GLN A 75 12.82 -1.48 -10.51
C GLN A 75 12.32 -1.98 -9.16
N GLY A 76 12.38 -3.29 -8.96
CA GLY A 76 11.90 -3.88 -7.72
C GLY A 76 12.38 -5.30 -7.49
N VAL A 77 11.89 -5.87 -6.39
CA VAL A 77 12.12 -7.27 -6.02
C VAL A 77 10.80 -7.91 -5.67
N VAL A 78 10.56 -9.09 -6.24
CA VAL A 78 9.45 -9.97 -5.88
C VAL A 78 9.97 -11.20 -5.14
N LYS A 79 9.29 -11.59 -4.05
CA LYS A 79 9.61 -12.83 -3.32
C LYS A 79 8.34 -13.61 -2.98
N ASN A 80 8.34 -14.88 -3.36
CA ASN A 80 7.37 -15.87 -2.91
C ASN A 80 7.91 -16.53 -1.64
N LEU A 81 7.17 -16.39 -0.55
CA LEU A 81 7.60 -16.75 0.78
C LEU A 81 6.70 -17.83 1.36
N LYS A 82 7.31 -18.74 2.11
CA LYS A 82 6.63 -19.68 2.99
C LYS A 82 7.10 -19.42 4.41
N THR A 83 6.16 -19.14 5.31
CA THR A 83 6.45 -18.86 6.71
C THR A 83 5.70 -19.79 7.64
N THR A 84 6.24 -20.03 8.83
CA THR A 84 5.54 -20.67 9.95
C THR A 84 5.99 -20.04 11.26
N ASP A 85 5.11 -20.01 12.25
CA ASP A 85 5.40 -19.47 13.58
C ASP A 85 5.78 -20.58 14.59
N GLU A 86 5.63 -21.85 14.21
CA GLU A 86 5.77 -23.01 15.08
C GLU A 86 6.95 -23.91 14.66
N PRO A 87 7.80 -24.37 15.60
CA PRO A 87 7.89 -23.99 17.02
C PRO A 87 8.53 -22.60 17.24
N PHE A 88 9.05 -21.98 16.18
CA PHE A 88 9.56 -20.61 16.14
C PHE A 88 9.38 -20.08 14.73
N TYR A 89 9.39 -18.74 14.59
CA TYR A 89 9.30 -18.10 13.27
C TYR A 89 10.38 -18.61 12.33
N ASN A 90 9.94 -19.13 11.18
CA ASN A 90 10.80 -19.56 10.09
C ASN A 90 10.27 -18.97 8.78
N GLN A 91 11.18 -18.50 7.94
CA GLN A 91 10.89 -17.97 6.62
C GLN A 91 11.77 -18.66 5.57
N GLU A 92 11.12 -19.19 4.55
CA GLU A 92 11.73 -19.79 3.37
C GLU A 92 11.36 -18.97 2.14
N ILE A 93 12.36 -18.58 1.33
CA ILE A 93 12.13 -17.96 0.02
C ILE A 93 11.97 -19.10 -0.98
N LEU A 94 10.76 -19.27 -1.50
CA LEU A 94 10.43 -20.29 -2.50
C LEU A 94 10.91 -19.89 -3.88
N LYS A 95 10.78 -18.59 -4.20
CA LYS A 95 11.19 -18.01 -5.47
C LYS A 95 11.39 -16.51 -5.31
N GLU A 96 12.36 -15.93 -5.99
CA GLU A 96 12.55 -14.49 -6.03
C GLU A 96 13.11 -14.03 -7.37
N SER A 97 12.89 -12.76 -7.69
CA SER A 97 13.52 -12.09 -8.81
C SER A 97 13.63 -10.60 -8.54
N GLN A 98 14.74 -9.99 -8.94
CA GLN A 98 14.74 -8.57 -9.26
C GLN A 98 14.00 -8.37 -10.59
N PHE A 99 13.40 -7.20 -10.79
CA PHE A 99 12.75 -6.86 -12.04
C PHE A 99 12.92 -5.39 -12.39
N GLU A 100 12.94 -5.11 -13.68
CA GLU A 100 12.65 -3.78 -14.23
C GLU A 100 11.16 -3.74 -14.64
N TYR A 101 10.52 -2.60 -14.48
CA TYR A 101 9.16 -2.35 -14.96
C TYR A 101 9.19 -1.20 -15.95
N THR A 102 8.75 -1.45 -17.18
CA THR A 102 8.79 -0.47 -18.27
C THR A 102 7.68 -0.75 -19.25
N ASP A 103 6.98 0.30 -19.71
CA ASP A 103 5.89 0.19 -20.68
C ASP A 103 4.80 -0.81 -20.24
N GLY A 104 4.54 -0.85 -18.93
CA GLY A 104 3.53 -1.74 -18.34
C GLY A 104 3.96 -3.20 -18.16
N GLN A 105 5.22 -3.56 -18.44
CA GLN A 105 5.69 -4.95 -18.46
C GLN A 105 6.79 -5.22 -17.43
N PHE A 106 6.76 -6.42 -16.85
CA PHE A 106 7.83 -6.92 -16.00
C PHE A 106 8.94 -7.54 -16.83
N LYS A 107 10.18 -7.20 -16.49
CA LYS A 107 11.37 -7.87 -17.00
C LYS A 107 12.16 -8.44 -15.83
N PHE A 108 11.93 -9.72 -15.57
CA PHE A 108 12.58 -10.45 -14.48
C PHE A 108 14.05 -10.77 -14.80
N GLU A 109 14.93 -10.54 -13.84
CA GLU A 109 16.34 -10.94 -13.95
C GLU A 109 16.53 -12.45 -13.73
N ASN A 110 15.71 -13.08 -12.89
CA ASN A 110 15.75 -14.52 -12.69
C ASN A 110 15.02 -15.20 -13.86
N PRO A 111 15.71 -15.96 -14.73
CA PRO A 111 15.10 -16.61 -15.89
C PRO A 111 14.12 -17.72 -15.52
N GLU A 112 14.14 -18.21 -14.28
CA GLU A 112 13.17 -19.18 -13.81
C GLU A 112 11.89 -18.52 -13.30
N PHE A 113 11.88 -17.20 -13.04
CA PHE A 113 10.71 -16.46 -12.58
C PHE A 113 9.88 -15.96 -13.78
N GLU A 114 8.62 -16.36 -13.83
CA GLU A 114 7.66 -16.03 -14.88
C GLU A 114 6.53 -15.18 -14.30
N GLU A 115 5.79 -14.47 -15.17
CA GLU A 115 4.60 -13.70 -14.73
C GLU A 115 3.56 -14.58 -14.01
N SER A 116 3.48 -15.87 -14.36
CA SER A 116 2.58 -16.82 -13.68
C SER A 116 2.94 -17.10 -12.22
N ASP A 117 4.15 -16.75 -11.77
CA ASP A 117 4.56 -16.81 -10.37
C ASP A 117 4.09 -15.58 -9.56
N LEU A 118 3.60 -14.53 -10.22
CA LEU A 118 2.94 -13.41 -9.56
C LEU A 118 1.62 -13.86 -8.93
N ALA A 119 1.38 -13.43 -7.71
CA ALA A 119 0.17 -13.80 -6.99
C ALA A 119 -1.06 -13.05 -7.50
N VAL A 120 -0.85 -11.89 -8.12
CA VAL A 120 -1.85 -10.99 -8.71
C VAL A 120 -1.24 -10.32 -9.94
N ASP A 121 -2.09 -9.90 -10.87
CA ASP A 121 -1.66 -9.17 -12.08
C ASP A 121 -1.56 -7.67 -11.76
N GLY A 122 -0.41 -7.07 -12.06
CA GLY A 122 -0.11 -5.65 -11.80
C GLY A 122 -0.06 -5.24 -10.32
N PHE A 123 -0.42 -3.98 -10.06
CA PHE A 123 -0.32 -3.34 -8.75
C PHE A 123 -1.67 -2.80 -8.28
N LEU A 124 -1.93 -2.83 -6.97
CA LEU A 124 -3.21 -2.38 -6.40
C LEU A 124 -3.61 -0.95 -6.83
N ILE A 125 -2.62 -0.08 -7.01
CA ILE A 125 -2.81 1.32 -7.40
C ILE A 125 -3.46 1.48 -8.78
N GLN A 126 -3.43 0.45 -9.63
CA GLN A 126 -4.09 0.44 -10.94
C GLN A 126 -5.59 0.13 -10.85
N TYR A 127 -6.03 -0.54 -9.77
CA TYR A 127 -7.38 -1.14 -9.69
C TYR A 127 -8.32 -0.45 -8.72
N LEU A 128 -7.81 0.36 -7.79
CA LEU A 128 -8.61 1.01 -6.77
C LEU A 128 -8.61 2.53 -6.94
N THR A 129 -9.78 3.15 -6.83
CA THR A 129 -9.90 4.61 -6.74
C THR A 129 -9.99 5.02 -5.29
N ILE A 130 -9.13 5.96 -4.85
CA ILE A 130 -9.21 6.57 -3.53
C ILE A 130 -9.20 8.08 -3.71
N ASN A 131 -10.34 8.72 -3.45
CA ASN A 131 -10.45 10.18 -3.48
C ASN A 131 -11.50 10.65 -2.49
N LYS A 132 -11.57 11.97 -2.29
CA LYS A 132 -12.50 12.58 -1.33
C LYS A 132 -13.96 12.16 -1.54
N LYS A 133 -14.41 12.08 -2.80
CA LYS A 133 -15.80 11.69 -3.13
C LYS A 133 -16.07 10.26 -2.70
N MET A 134 -15.20 9.33 -3.06
CA MET A 134 -15.30 7.91 -2.70
C MET A 134 -15.32 7.75 -1.18
N LEU A 135 -14.34 8.30 -0.46
CA LEU A 135 -14.24 8.19 1.00
C LEU A 135 -15.49 8.72 1.72
N SER A 136 -16.02 9.86 1.28
CA SER A 136 -17.20 10.49 1.91
C SER A 136 -18.48 9.65 1.80
N GLN A 137 -18.55 8.72 0.84
CA GLN A 137 -19.69 7.86 0.59
C GLN A 137 -19.59 6.51 1.34
N LEU A 138 -18.40 6.14 1.81
CA LEU A 138 -18.18 4.87 2.49
C LEU A 138 -18.69 4.88 3.94
N GLU A 139 -19.12 3.71 4.38
CA GLU A 139 -19.44 3.43 5.77
C GLU A 139 -18.15 3.46 6.59
N LEU A 140 -18.02 4.47 7.46
CA LEU A 140 -16.91 4.58 8.41
C LEU A 140 -17.05 3.48 9.46
N LEU A 141 -16.04 2.62 9.57
CA LEU A 141 -15.98 1.58 10.60
C LEU A 141 -15.28 2.08 11.85
N ASP A 142 -14.13 2.74 11.68
CA ASP A 142 -13.32 3.24 12.78
C ASP A 142 -12.39 4.36 12.32
N LYS A 143 -11.95 5.20 13.27
CA LYS A 143 -10.94 6.23 13.07
C LYS A 143 -10.16 6.42 14.36
N SER A 144 -8.87 6.70 14.22
CA SER A 144 -8.03 6.99 15.37
C SER A 144 -6.92 7.98 15.01
N TYR A 145 -6.46 8.68 16.04
CA TYR A 145 -5.24 9.45 16.03
C TYR A 145 -4.48 9.08 17.31
N SER A 146 -3.25 8.61 17.16
CA SER A 146 -2.36 8.26 18.25
C SER A 146 -1.70 9.54 18.78
N TRP A 147 -1.82 9.86 20.06
CA TRP A 147 -1.11 11.02 20.62
C TRP A 147 0.35 10.74 20.95
N GLU A 148 0.74 9.47 20.96
CA GLU A 148 2.10 9.03 21.27
C GLU A 148 2.96 8.98 20.01
N SER A 149 2.47 8.31 18.97
CA SER A 149 3.16 8.23 17.67
C SER A 149 2.73 9.33 16.70
N GLU A 150 1.65 10.04 17.01
CA GLU A 150 1.12 11.12 16.17
C GLU A 150 0.68 10.69 14.76
N ASP A 151 0.49 9.38 14.56
CA ASP A 151 -0.10 8.79 13.37
C ASP A 151 -1.64 8.82 13.41
N GLY A 152 -2.25 8.90 12.23
CA GLY A 152 -3.68 8.74 12.02
C GLY A 152 -4.03 7.39 11.41
N SER A 153 -5.26 6.93 11.63
CA SER A 153 -5.84 5.86 10.82
C SER A 153 -7.33 6.07 10.60
N ILE A 154 -7.82 5.61 9.46
CA ILE A 154 -9.25 5.63 9.13
C ILE A 154 -9.62 4.36 8.38
N SER A 155 -10.76 3.77 8.71
CA SER A 155 -11.16 2.49 8.13
C SER A 155 -12.62 2.47 7.70
N TYR A 156 -12.88 1.75 6.61
CA TYR A 156 -14.18 1.70 5.96
C TYR A 156 -14.56 0.28 5.58
N GLN A 157 -15.88 0.08 5.45
CA GLN A 157 -16.41 -1.06 4.72
C GLN A 157 -16.46 -0.69 3.24
N LEU A 158 -15.81 -1.49 2.40
CA LEU A 158 -15.79 -1.34 0.95
C LEU A 158 -16.32 -2.61 0.28
N GLN A 159 -17.19 -2.44 -0.70
CA GLN A 159 -17.55 -3.48 -1.67
C GLN A 159 -17.19 -2.95 -3.04
N ASP A 160 -16.12 -3.48 -3.64
CA ASP A 160 -15.59 -2.99 -4.90
C ASP A 160 -15.18 -4.17 -5.79
N HIS A 161 -15.71 -4.19 -7.01
CA HIS A 161 -15.50 -5.30 -7.93
C HIS A 161 -14.06 -5.39 -8.42
N SER A 162 -13.44 -4.25 -8.74
CA SER A 162 -12.06 -4.20 -9.25
C SER A 162 -11.07 -4.63 -8.17
N LEU A 163 -11.29 -4.19 -6.92
CA LEU A 163 -10.52 -4.64 -5.77
C LEU A 163 -10.64 -6.15 -5.54
N ASN A 164 -11.88 -6.66 -5.52
CA ASN A 164 -12.14 -8.09 -5.31
C ASN A 164 -11.50 -8.93 -6.42
N HIS A 165 -11.58 -8.47 -7.68
CA HIS A 165 -10.93 -9.12 -8.81
C HIS A 165 -9.41 -9.16 -8.66
N PHE A 166 -8.78 -8.02 -8.37
CA PHE A 166 -7.33 -7.94 -8.13
C PHE A 166 -6.88 -8.87 -7.00
N LEU A 167 -7.63 -8.94 -5.89
CA LEU A 167 -7.29 -9.79 -4.75
C LEU A 167 -7.78 -11.24 -4.84
N GLN A 168 -8.35 -11.65 -5.98
CA GLN A 168 -8.90 -13.00 -6.22
C GLN A 168 -9.94 -13.42 -5.18
N GLU A 169 -10.83 -12.49 -4.82
CA GLU A 169 -11.94 -12.71 -3.90
C GLU A 169 -13.28 -12.65 -4.66
N GLU A 170 -14.36 -13.10 -4.02
CA GLU A 170 -15.70 -13.05 -4.63
C GLU A 170 -16.11 -11.60 -4.95
N ASN A 171 -16.68 -11.37 -6.14
CA ASN A 171 -16.98 -10.02 -6.66
C ASN A 171 -17.77 -9.11 -5.71
N ASN A 172 -18.65 -9.68 -4.88
CA ASN A 172 -19.51 -8.95 -3.94
C ASN A 172 -19.00 -9.01 -2.50
N LYS A 173 -17.78 -9.52 -2.28
CA LYS A 173 -17.22 -9.62 -0.94
C LYS A 173 -16.94 -8.23 -0.40
N LYS A 174 -17.23 -8.05 0.89
CA LYS A 174 -17.03 -6.80 1.60
C LYS A 174 -15.65 -6.82 2.27
N ALA A 175 -14.78 -5.91 1.85
CA ALA A 175 -13.47 -5.70 2.44
C ALA A 175 -13.55 -4.64 3.54
N LYS A 176 -12.79 -4.82 4.62
CA LYS A 176 -12.42 -3.71 5.52
C LYS A 176 -11.11 -3.13 5.01
N ILE A 177 -11.15 -1.89 4.55
CA ILE A 177 -9.95 -1.12 4.19
C ILE A 177 -9.54 -0.25 5.37
N ILE A 178 -8.25 -0.24 5.70
CA ILE A 178 -7.67 0.56 6.78
C ILE A 178 -6.55 1.38 6.16
N ILE A 179 -6.70 2.69 6.15
CA ILE A 179 -5.69 3.64 5.68
C ILE A 179 -4.96 4.18 6.91
N GLY A 180 -3.65 3.95 6.96
CA GLY A 180 -2.72 4.56 7.91
C GLY A 180 -2.12 5.82 7.31
N ILE A 181 -2.10 6.88 8.11
CA ILE A 181 -1.59 8.20 7.75
C ILE A 181 -0.42 8.46 8.69
N HIS A 182 0.79 8.40 8.14
CA HIS A 182 2.00 8.47 8.95
C HIS A 182 2.21 9.88 9.53
N TYR A 183 2.92 9.95 10.64
CA TYR A 183 3.36 11.19 11.28
C TYR A 183 3.89 12.23 10.27
N GLU A 184 4.78 11.81 9.38
CA GLU A 184 5.44 12.67 8.40
C GLU A 184 4.43 13.30 7.43
N THR A 185 3.34 12.60 7.12
CA THR A 185 2.23 13.09 6.30
C THR A 185 1.36 14.11 7.03
N ILE A 186 1.23 13.95 8.35
CA ILE A 186 0.44 14.83 9.21
C ILE A 186 1.21 16.11 9.52
N HIS A 187 2.52 16.03 9.71
CA HIS A 187 3.32 17.11 10.30
C HIS A 187 4.43 17.67 9.42
N GLU A 188 4.98 16.87 8.51
CA GLU A 188 6.16 17.24 7.72
C GLU A 188 5.83 17.47 6.24
N ASN A 189 4.54 17.36 5.87
CA ASN A 189 4.06 17.42 4.49
C ASN A 189 4.76 16.42 3.55
N LYS A 190 5.24 15.30 4.08
CA LYS A 190 5.73 14.19 3.26
C LYS A 190 4.55 13.35 2.77
N PHE A 191 4.75 12.58 1.71
CA PHE A 191 3.72 11.68 1.21
C PHE A 191 4.03 10.24 1.67
N LYS A 192 3.50 9.81 2.81
CA LYS A 192 3.76 8.49 3.39
C LYS A 192 2.49 7.84 3.95
N TYR A 193 2.10 6.72 3.36
CA TYR A 193 0.86 6.03 3.68
C TYR A 193 1.06 4.53 3.84
N GLY A 194 0.27 3.95 4.74
CA GLY A 194 0.08 2.52 4.85
C GLY A 194 -1.37 2.16 4.55
N MET A 195 -1.61 0.96 4.02
CA MET A 195 -2.94 0.43 3.84
C MET A 195 -3.00 -1.05 4.15
N ARG A 196 -4.06 -1.48 4.82
CA ARG A 196 -4.36 -2.90 5.05
C ARG A 196 -5.75 -3.21 4.57
N ILE A 197 -5.88 -4.30 3.82
CA ILE A 197 -7.16 -4.80 3.30
C ILE A 197 -7.43 -6.13 3.97
N LYS A 198 -8.61 -6.21 4.61
CA LYS A 198 -9.05 -7.39 5.35
C LYS A 198 -10.33 -7.95 4.77
N TYR A 199 -10.38 -9.28 4.72
CA TYR A 199 -11.63 -10.05 4.56
C TYR A 199 -11.81 -10.92 5.78
N ASP A 200 -13.01 -10.94 6.34
CA ASP A 200 -13.35 -11.80 7.49
C ASP A 200 -12.36 -11.65 8.66
N ASN A 201 -11.92 -10.41 8.91
CA ASN A 201 -10.90 -9.98 9.89
C ASN A 201 -9.45 -10.43 9.61
N ASN A 202 -9.21 -11.23 8.58
CA ASN A 202 -7.86 -11.64 8.17
C ASN A 202 -7.24 -10.60 7.22
N ILE A 203 -5.97 -10.27 7.43
CA ILE A 203 -5.23 -9.41 6.50
C ILE A 203 -4.96 -10.21 5.22
N LYS A 204 -5.51 -9.73 4.12
CA LYS A 204 -5.31 -10.29 2.77
C LYS A 204 -4.19 -9.56 2.04
N TYR A 205 -4.13 -8.24 2.20
CA TYR A 205 -3.14 -7.40 1.53
C TYR A 205 -2.68 -6.27 2.45
N THR A 206 -1.37 -5.99 2.41
CA THR A 206 -0.78 -4.78 3.00
C THR A 206 -0.05 -4.03 1.90
N PHE A 207 -0.12 -2.71 1.96
CA PHE A 207 0.50 -1.79 1.01
C PHE A 207 1.14 -0.64 1.78
N GLY A 208 2.30 -0.20 1.35
CA GLY A 208 2.95 1.01 1.85
C GLY A 208 3.48 1.82 0.68
N PHE A 209 3.38 3.15 0.75
CA PHE A 209 3.83 4.05 -0.30
C PHE A 209 4.49 5.28 0.30
N SER A 210 5.62 5.66 -0.27
CA SER A 210 6.37 6.88 -0.01
C SER A 210 6.61 7.61 -1.34
N GLY A 211 6.26 8.89 -1.40
CA GLY A 211 6.51 9.75 -2.55
C GLY A 211 7.36 10.96 -2.18
N TYR A 212 8.27 11.36 -3.07
CA TYR A 212 9.24 12.41 -2.79
C TYR A 212 9.11 13.57 -3.78
N GLU A 213 9.05 14.79 -3.25
CA GLU A 213 8.90 16.03 -4.05
C GLU A 213 10.24 16.51 -4.65
N THR A 214 11.38 16.10 -4.08
CA THR A 214 12.70 16.57 -4.54
C THR A 214 13.70 15.43 -4.64
N ILE A 215 14.59 15.53 -5.63
CA ILE A 215 15.69 14.59 -5.81
C ILE A 215 16.71 14.80 -4.69
N GLY A 216 16.94 13.76 -3.90
CA GLY A 216 17.92 13.78 -2.82
C GLY A 216 17.42 12.98 -1.64
N LYS A 217 18.19 11.96 -1.26
CA LYS A 217 17.90 11.07 -0.14
C LYS A 217 17.51 11.89 1.09
N GLU A 218 16.25 11.81 1.51
CA GLU A 218 15.95 11.86 2.93
C GLU A 218 16.49 10.56 3.53
N ASN A 219 17.81 10.47 3.66
CA ASN A 219 18.42 9.55 4.59
C ASN A 219 17.96 10.04 5.96
N GLU A 220 16.89 9.44 6.48
CA GLU A 220 16.62 9.50 7.92
C GLU A 220 17.78 8.74 8.61
N GLU A 221 18.49 9.48 9.47
CA GLU A 221 19.50 8.96 10.42
C GLU A 221 18.90 7.90 11.36
#